data_AF-A2DBJ7-F1
#
_entry.id   AF-A2DBJ7-F1
#
_cell.length_a   1.000
_cell.length_b   1.000
_cell.length_c   1.000
_cell.angle_alpha   90.00
_cell.angle_beta   90.00
_cell.angle_gamma   90.00
#
_symmetry.space_group_name_H-M   'P 1'
#
loop_
_entity.id
_entity.type
_entity.pdbx_description
1 polymer ?
#
loop_
_entity_poly.entity_id
_entity_poly.type
_entity_poly.pdbx_seq_one_letter_code
_entity_poly.pdbx_strand_id
1 'polypeptide(L)'
;MSEGIVLNFEYIGAHIKDYIKDENFFSTFDMKDIITTMKYANLNSGDFDTLLKQASLTTKANEIYFCTRHANVSIENLQDAISTLESIRKYMKMGILDGIIDTLNHSANEIETLQTELNQIQNEKENIEKELQSLRSQVKQEEVNDLPDEFLSKISELKNLRDFDSMYKFLVEISEKGDKKMMLKASELGLYIWDGDYTLLDRACE
;
A
#
# COMPACT_ATOMS: atom_id res chain seq x y z
N MET A 1 -55.03 29.59 25.17
CA MET A 1 -54.57 28.83 23.99
C MET A 1 -53.06 28.87 24.03
N SER A 2 -52.40 27.79 24.46
CA SER A 2 -50.95 27.69 24.36
C SER A 2 -50.62 27.49 22.88
N GLU A 3 -49.93 28.45 22.26
CA GLU A 3 -49.27 28.21 20.99
C GLU A 3 -48.36 26.99 21.20
N GLY A 4 -48.71 25.87 20.58
CA GLY A 4 -47.91 24.65 20.69
C GLY A 4 -46.51 24.95 20.16
N ILE A 5 -45.48 24.54 20.90
CA ILE A 5 -44.09 24.65 20.44
C ILE A 5 -44.00 23.88 19.12
N VAL A 6 -43.71 24.58 18.03
CA VAL A 6 -43.47 23.96 16.74
C VAL A 6 -42.06 23.37 16.77
N LEU A 7 -41.96 22.03 16.71
CA LEU A 7 -40.68 21.33 16.69
C LEU A 7 -39.96 21.57 15.35
N ASN A 8 -38.70 22.00 15.41
CA ASN A 8 -37.83 22.07 14.25
C ASN A 8 -37.07 20.75 14.09
N PHE A 9 -37.65 19.81 13.35
CA PHE A 9 -37.08 18.46 13.17
C PHE A 9 -35.74 18.45 12.43
N GLU A 10 -35.49 19.41 11.55
CA GLU A 10 -34.20 19.54 10.87
C GLU A 10 -33.10 19.88 11.86
N TYR A 11 -33.35 20.87 12.73
CA TYR A 11 -32.43 21.23 13.81
C TYR A 11 -32.24 20.06 14.77
N ILE A 12 -33.31 19.43 15.25
CA ILE A 12 -33.22 18.30 16.18
C ILE A 12 -32.42 17.16 15.55
N GLY A 13 -32.64 16.84 14.27
CA GLY A 13 -31.91 15.78 13.57
C GLY A 13 -30.44 16.11 13.36
N ALA A 14 -30.11 17.36 13.01
CA ALA A 14 -28.73 17.81 12.90
C ALA A 14 -27.97 17.76 14.24
N HIS A 15 -28.68 17.93 15.35
CA HIS A 15 -28.15 17.91 16.72
C HIS A 15 -28.49 16.60 17.48
N ILE A 16 -28.86 15.54 16.76
CA ILE A 16 -29.36 14.30 17.38
C ILE A 16 -28.37 13.66 18.37
N LYS A 17 -27.07 13.86 18.15
CA LYS A 17 -26.00 13.33 19.00
C LYS A 17 -26.07 13.83 20.44
N ASP A 18 -26.56 15.05 20.64
CA ASP A 18 -26.75 15.61 21.98
C ASP A 18 -27.82 14.82 22.75
N TYR A 19 -28.93 14.48 22.08
CA TYR A 19 -30.00 13.66 22.65
C TYR A 19 -29.62 12.20 22.87
N ILE A 20 -28.79 11.64 21.97
CA ILE A 20 -28.23 10.29 22.15
C ILE A 20 -27.32 10.28 23.38
N LYS A 21 -26.46 11.29 23.56
CA LYS A 21 -25.55 11.38 24.70
C LYS A 21 -26.28 11.46 26.05
N ASP A 22 -27.41 12.16 26.07
CA ASP A 22 -28.23 12.32 27.27
C ASP A 22 -29.21 11.16 27.50
N GLU A 23 -29.15 10.11 26.66
CA GLU A 23 -29.99 8.90 26.70
C GLU A 23 -31.51 9.15 26.77
N ASN A 24 -31.96 10.30 26.27
CA ASN A 24 -33.34 10.76 26.45
C ASN A 24 -34.13 10.89 25.15
N PHE A 25 -33.53 10.56 23.99
CA PHE A 25 -34.18 10.78 22.70
C PHE A 25 -35.54 10.05 22.58
N PHE A 26 -35.56 8.75 22.90
CA PHE A 26 -36.77 7.92 22.82
C PHE A 26 -37.79 8.18 23.95
N SER A 27 -37.39 8.84 25.04
CA SER A 27 -38.30 9.23 26.12
C SER A 27 -38.85 10.66 25.96
N THR A 28 -38.17 11.49 25.16
CA THR A 28 -38.53 12.90 24.93
C THR A 28 -39.53 13.05 23.78
N PHE A 29 -39.34 12.30 22.69
CA PHE A 29 -40.11 12.46 21.46
C PHE A 29 -41.08 11.31 21.24
N ASP A 30 -42.24 11.62 20.66
CA ASP A 30 -43.16 10.58 20.21
C ASP A 30 -42.63 9.86 18.95
N MET A 31 -43.25 8.74 18.58
CA MET A 31 -42.79 7.95 17.44
C MET A 31 -42.83 8.71 16.10
N LYS A 32 -43.80 9.61 15.89
CA LYS A 32 -43.92 10.36 14.63
C LYS A 32 -42.84 11.43 14.54
N ASP A 33 -42.55 12.08 15.66
CA ASP A 33 -41.48 13.06 15.80
C ASP A 33 -40.12 12.40 15.58
N ILE A 34 -39.90 11.20 16.13
CA ILE A 34 -38.68 10.41 15.90
C ILE A 34 -38.52 10.08 14.41
N ILE A 35 -39.56 9.53 13.76
CA ILE A 35 -39.51 9.19 12.33
C ILE A 35 -39.15 10.41 11.49
N THR A 36 -39.71 11.58 11.83
CA THR A 36 -39.48 12.82 11.09
C THR A 36 -38.07 13.35 11.33
N THR A 37 -37.60 13.31 12.57
CA THR A 37 -36.24 13.69 12.97
C THR A 37 -35.19 12.84 12.27
N MET A 38 -35.41 11.53 12.15
CA MET A 38 -34.44 10.61 11.54
C MET A 38 -34.11 10.95 10.08
N LYS A 39 -35.01 11.60 9.34
CA LYS A 39 -34.74 12.05 7.97
C LYS A 39 -33.60 13.07 7.87
N TYR A 40 -33.30 13.77 8.96
CA TYR A 40 -32.26 14.79 9.06
C TYR A 40 -31.07 14.33 9.89
N ALA A 41 -31.14 13.14 10.48
CA ALA A 41 -30.09 12.59 11.31
C ALA A 41 -28.94 12.09 10.44
N ASN A 42 -27.71 12.52 10.77
CA ASN A 42 -26.48 12.00 10.19
C ASN A 42 -25.61 11.42 11.31
N LEU A 43 -25.45 10.09 11.28
CA LEU A 43 -24.86 9.29 12.34
C LEU A 43 -23.61 8.59 11.79
N ASN A 44 -22.61 8.33 12.63
CA ASN A 44 -21.63 7.29 12.32
C ASN A 44 -22.12 5.93 12.85
N SER A 45 -21.36 4.87 12.58
CA SER A 45 -21.66 3.50 13.02
C SER A 45 -21.89 3.41 14.55
N GLY A 46 -21.05 4.06 15.34
CA GLY A 46 -21.14 4.07 16.81
C GLY A 46 -22.33 4.87 17.36
N ASP A 47 -22.63 6.03 16.77
CA ASP A 47 -23.79 6.85 17.13
C ASP A 47 -25.08 6.05 16.87
N PHE A 48 -25.13 5.36 15.72
CA PHE A 48 -26.28 4.54 15.34
C PHE A 48 -26.45 3.32 16.26
N ASP A 49 -25.37 2.61 16.61
CA ASP A 49 -25.42 1.52 17.59
C ASP A 49 -25.98 2.00 18.94
N THR A 50 -25.48 3.14 19.42
CA THR A 50 -25.93 3.74 20.68
C THR A 50 -27.41 4.11 20.64
N LEU A 51 -27.86 4.74 19.55
CA LEU A 51 -29.26 5.07 19.33
C LEU A 51 -30.15 3.81 19.34
N LEU A 52 -29.76 2.76 18.61
CA LEU A 52 -30.53 1.51 18.54
C LEU A 52 -30.56 0.77 19.89
N LYS A 53 -29.45 0.81 20.63
CA LYS A 53 -29.37 0.28 21.99
C LYS A 53 -30.37 0.98 22.90
N GLN A 54 -30.44 2.31 22.87
CA GLN A 54 -31.43 3.07 23.65
C GLN A 54 -32.86 2.73 23.24
N ALA A 55 -33.14 2.69 21.93
CA ALA A 55 -34.44 2.30 21.41
C ALA A 55 -34.89 0.92 21.92
N SER A 56 -33.96 -0.03 22.00
CA SER A 56 -34.23 -1.40 22.45
C SER A 56 -34.65 -1.53 23.91
N LEU A 57 -34.39 -0.50 24.73
CA LEU A 57 -34.83 -0.48 26.13
C LEU A 57 -36.31 -0.13 26.28
N THR A 58 -36.87 0.61 25.32
CA THR A 58 -38.23 1.18 25.41
C THR A 58 -39.20 0.65 24.35
N THR A 59 -38.68 0.02 23.29
CA THR A 59 -39.40 -0.19 22.04
C THR A 59 -39.11 -1.57 21.45
N LYS A 60 -40.05 -2.16 20.71
CA LYS A 60 -39.89 -3.49 20.12
C LYS A 60 -39.08 -3.43 18.81
N ALA A 61 -38.39 -4.51 18.47
CA ALA A 61 -37.52 -4.61 17.29
C ALA A 61 -38.15 -4.12 15.96
N ASN A 62 -39.42 -4.46 15.71
CA ASN A 62 -40.13 -4.01 14.50
C ASN A 62 -40.38 -2.49 14.50
N GLU A 63 -40.70 -1.92 15.66
CA GLU A 63 -40.89 -0.47 15.83
C GLU A 63 -39.56 0.29 15.70
N ILE A 64 -38.46 -0.29 16.20
CA ILE A 64 -37.10 0.26 16.03
C ILE A 64 -36.75 0.38 14.54
N TYR A 65 -37.05 -0.65 13.74
CA TYR A 65 -36.87 -0.59 12.29
C TYR A 65 -37.69 0.56 11.68
N PHE A 66 -38.97 0.66 12.01
CA PHE A 66 -39.84 1.70 11.45
C PHE A 66 -39.39 3.12 11.81
N CYS A 67 -38.91 3.33 13.04
CA CYS A 67 -38.56 4.67 13.49
C CYS A 67 -37.17 5.12 13.02
N THR A 68 -36.21 4.20 12.81
CA THR A 68 -34.83 4.56 12.47
C THR A 68 -34.44 4.37 11.00
N ARG A 69 -35.27 3.70 10.17
CA ARG A 69 -34.96 3.40 8.74
C ARG A 69 -34.70 4.60 7.82
N HIS A 70 -34.96 5.82 8.27
CA HIS A 70 -34.71 7.05 7.51
C HIS A 70 -33.40 7.75 7.90
N ALA A 71 -32.72 7.28 8.95
CA ALA A 71 -31.44 7.82 9.37
C ALA A 71 -30.37 7.61 8.30
N ASN A 72 -29.52 8.62 8.09
CA ASN A 72 -28.31 8.45 7.33
C ASN A 72 -27.19 7.96 8.26
N VAL A 73 -26.56 6.85 7.91
CA VAL A 73 -25.38 6.33 8.62
C VAL A 73 -24.18 6.44 7.67
N SER A 74 -23.20 7.26 8.07
CA SER A 74 -21.94 7.42 7.36
C SER A 74 -21.06 6.19 7.59
N ILE A 75 -20.57 5.60 6.50
CA ILE A 75 -19.73 4.39 6.49
C ILE A 75 -18.37 4.79 5.91
N GLU A 76 -17.32 4.81 6.72
CA GLU A 76 -15.99 5.25 6.27
C GLU A 76 -15.12 4.07 5.82
N ASN A 77 -15.38 2.87 6.36
CA ASN A 77 -14.60 1.67 6.08
C ASN A 77 -15.44 0.39 6.21
N LEU A 78 -14.83 -0.76 5.90
CA LEU A 78 -15.49 -2.07 5.97
C LEU A 78 -15.94 -2.43 7.39
N GLN A 79 -15.15 -2.06 8.42
CA GLN A 79 -15.50 -2.34 9.80
C GLN A 79 -16.76 -1.57 10.22
N ASP A 80 -16.91 -0.31 9.80
CA ASP A 80 -18.14 0.46 10.02
C ASP A 80 -19.36 -0.18 9.38
N ALA A 81 -19.21 -0.71 8.16
CA ALA A 81 -20.28 -1.40 7.45
C ALA A 81 -20.72 -2.65 8.22
N ILE A 82 -19.75 -3.47 8.64
CA ILE A 82 -19.98 -4.70 9.42
C ILE A 82 -20.66 -4.35 10.75
N SER A 83 -20.11 -3.41 11.52
CA SER A 83 -20.68 -3.02 12.82
C SER A 83 -22.09 -2.45 12.68
N THR A 84 -22.37 -1.66 11.64
CA THR A 84 -23.72 -1.16 11.37
C THR A 84 -24.70 -2.29 11.10
N LEU A 85 -24.33 -3.27 10.27
CA LEU A 85 -25.15 -4.46 9.99
C LEU A 85 -25.36 -5.31 11.24
N GLU A 86 -24.34 -5.45 12.10
CA GLU A 86 -24.45 -6.15 13.37
C GLU A 86 -25.43 -5.48 14.33
N SER A 87 -25.40 -4.14 14.44
CA SER A 87 -26.38 -3.39 15.22
C SER A 87 -27.80 -3.58 14.69
N ILE A 88 -27.99 -3.51 13.37
CA ILE A 88 -29.29 -3.79 12.73
C ILE A 88 -29.74 -5.21 13.05
N ARG A 89 -28.88 -6.21 12.83
CA ARG A 89 -29.17 -7.61 13.15
C ARG A 89 -29.61 -7.76 14.60
N LYS A 90 -28.83 -7.22 15.52
CA LYS A 90 -29.01 -7.36 16.98
C LYS A 90 -30.30 -6.71 17.46
N TYR A 91 -30.51 -5.44 17.14
CA TYR A 91 -31.61 -4.65 17.70
C TYR A 91 -32.92 -4.80 16.92
N MET A 92 -32.85 -5.07 15.61
CA MET A 92 -34.04 -5.28 14.77
C MET A 92 -34.36 -6.76 14.53
N LYS A 93 -33.53 -7.68 15.05
CA LYS A 93 -33.68 -9.15 14.93
C LYS A 93 -33.72 -9.63 13.46
N MET A 94 -32.93 -9.01 12.59
CA MET A 94 -32.86 -9.34 11.16
C MET A 94 -31.87 -10.47 10.88
N GLY A 95 -32.31 -11.72 11.07
CA GLY A 95 -31.46 -12.91 10.81
C GLY A 95 -31.02 -13.10 9.35
N ILE A 96 -31.70 -12.45 8.40
CA ILE A 96 -31.25 -12.45 6.99
C ILE A 96 -29.85 -11.83 6.81
N LEU A 97 -29.39 -11.03 7.77
CA LEU A 97 -28.07 -10.41 7.75
C LEU A 97 -26.95 -11.35 8.20
N ASP A 98 -27.24 -12.49 8.83
CA ASP A 98 -26.20 -13.37 9.38
C ASP A 98 -25.20 -13.82 8.30
N GLY A 99 -25.69 -14.37 7.19
CA GLY A 99 -24.82 -14.79 6.09
C GLY A 99 -24.06 -13.63 5.41
N ILE A 100 -24.64 -12.42 5.42
CA ILE A 100 -23.98 -11.22 4.88
C ILE A 100 -22.83 -10.80 5.80
N ILE A 101 -23.09 -10.72 7.10
CA ILE A 101 -22.09 -10.38 8.13
C ILE A 101 -20.95 -11.39 8.12
N ASP A 102 -21.26 -12.69 8.07
CA ASP A 102 -20.27 -13.76 8.03
C ASP A 102 -19.38 -13.67 6.79
N THR A 103 -19.97 -13.39 5.62
CA THR A 103 -19.22 -13.19 4.37
C THR A 103 -18.30 -11.98 4.45
N LEU A 104 -18.80 -10.84 4.95
CA LEU A 104 -18.01 -9.61 5.07
C LEU A 104 -16.86 -9.78 6.08
N ASN A 105 -17.10 -10.45 7.21
CA ASN A 105 -16.07 -10.78 8.19
C ASN A 105 -15.00 -11.70 7.59
N HIS A 106 -15.39 -12.70 6.81
CA HIS A 106 -14.45 -13.57 6.13
C HIS A 106 -13.57 -12.77 5.15
N SER A 107 -14.18 -11.94 4.31
CA SER A 107 -13.44 -11.08 3.38
C SER A 107 -12.53 -10.07 4.10
N ALA A 108 -12.95 -9.51 5.24
CA ALA A 108 -12.11 -8.63 6.05
C ALA A 108 -10.84 -9.34 6.53
N ASN A 109 -10.97 -10.57 7.04
CA ASN A 109 -9.84 -11.38 7.49
C ASN A 109 -8.91 -11.78 6.33
N GLU A 110 -9.47 -12.12 5.17
CA GLU A 110 -8.67 -12.41 3.97
C GLU A 110 -7.84 -11.20 3.53
N ILE A 111 -8.44 -10.00 3.53
CA ILE A 111 -7.74 -8.76 3.21
C ILE A 111 -6.60 -8.50 4.19
N GLU A 112 -6.81 -8.67 5.50
CA GLU A 112 -5.77 -8.49 6.52
C GLU A 112 -4.61 -9.48 6.33
N THR A 113 -4.93 -10.74 6.00
CA THR A 113 -3.95 -11.79 5.73
C THR A 113 -3.10 -11.41 4.51
N LEU A 114 -3.75 -11.05 3.40
CA LEU A 114 -3.06 -10.65 2.17
C LEU A 114 -2.19 -9.41 2.36
N GLN A 115 -2.63 -8.44 3.17
CA GLN A 115 -1.83 -7.26 3.50
C GLN A 115 -0.57 -7.63 4.28
N THR A 116 -0.67 -8.59 5.20
CA THR A 116 0.47 -9.09 5.99
C THR A 116 1.48 -9.81 5.09
N GLU A 117 1.00 -10.70 4.22
CA GLU A 117 1.84 -11.41 3.25
C GLU A 117 2.54 -10.45 2.29
N LEU A 118 1.82 -9.44 1.78
CA LEU A 118 2.39 -8.43 0.89
C LEU A 118 3.51 -7.65 1.58
N ASN A 119 3.31 -7.24 2.83
CA ASN A 119 4.33 -6.54 3.60
C ASN A 119 5.57 -7.42 3.84
N GLN A 120 5.39 -8.72 4.07
CA GLN A 120 6.52 -9.65 4.20
C GLN A 120 7.31 -9.76 2.89
N ILE A 121 6.62 -9.95 1.76
CA ILE A 121 7.24 -10.03 0.43
C ILE A 121 8.01 -8.74 0.11
N GLN A 122 7.45 -7.58 0.46
CA GLN A 122 8.09 -6.28 0.28
C GLN A 122 9.42 -6.20 1.05
N ASN A 123 9.43 -6.64 2.31
CA ASN A 123 10.63 -6.66 3.16
C ASN A 123 11.69 -7.63 2.64
N GLU A 124 11.29 -8.83 2.21
CA GLU A 124 12.21 -9.82 1.63
C GLU A 124 12.85 -9.28 0.35
N LYS A 125 12.06 -8.63 -0.52
CA LYS A 125 12.55 -7.98 -1.73
C LYS A 125 13.59 -6.91 -1.41
N GLU A 126 13.33 -6.03 -0.45
CA GLU A 126 14.28 -4.99 -0.04
C GLU A 126 15.59 -5.58 0.50
N ASN A 127 15.53 -6.70 1.22
CA ASN A 127 16.72 -7.37 1.73
C ASN A 127 17.56 -7.98 0.59
N ILE A 128 16.91 -8.67 -0.35
CA ILE A 128 17.56 -9.24 -1.54
C ILE A 128 18.21 -8.14 -2.38
N GLU A 129 17.56 -6.99 -2.56
CA GLU A 129 18.12 -5.85 -3.30
C GLU A 129 19.39 -5.31 -2.63
N LYS A 130 19.41 -5.20 -1.30
CA LYS A 130 20.60 -4.79 -0.52
C LYS A 130 21.74 -5.80 -0.65
N GLU A 131 21.44 -7.09 -0.53
CA GLU A 131 22.43 -8.16 -0.70
C GLU A 131 23.01 -8.16 -2.12
N LEU A 132 22.18 -8.03 -3.15
CA LEU A 132 22.61 -7.91 -4.54
C LEU A 132 23.53 -6.71 -4.76
N GLN A 133 23.23 -5.56 -4.14
CA GLN A 133 24.07 -4.37 -4.24
C GLN A 133 25.42 -4.57 -3.55
N SER A 134 25.44 -5.24 -2.39
CA SER A 134 26.66 -5.59 -1.66
C SER A 134 27.54 -6.54 -2.48
N LEU A 135 26.96 -7.64 -2.98
CA LEU A 135 27.65 -8.62 -3.83
C LEU A 135 28.21 -7.98 -5.10
N ARG A 136 27.44 -7.12 -5.80
CA ARG A 136 27.94 -6.38 -6.97
C ARG A 136 29.13 -5.48 -6.64
N SER A 137 29.18 -4.92 -5.44
CA SER A 137 30.29 -4.08 -5.00
C SER A 137 31.54 -4.91 -4.70
N GLN A 138 31.38 -6.09 -4.11
CA GLN A 138 32.47 -7.05 -3.85
C GLN A 138 33.05 -7.60 -5.15
N VAL A 139 32.22 -8.04 -6.10
CA VAL A 139 32.68 -8.55 -7.41
C VAL A 139 33.48 -7.48 -8.17
N LYS A 140 33.03 -6.22 -8.17
CA LYS A 140 33.79 -5.11 -8.77
C LYS A 140 35.16 -4.88 -8.11
N GLN A 141 35.30 -5.15 -6.82
CA GLN A 141 36.59 -5.03 -6.12
C GLN A 141 37.51 -6.21 -6.41
N GLU A 142 36.97 -7.44 -6.46
CA GLU A 142 37.75 -8.64 -6.79
C GLU A 142 38.22 -8.66 -8.26
N GLU A 143 37.41 -8.17 -9.21
CA GLU A 143 37.83 -8.03 -10.61
C GLU A 143 38.98 -7.02 -10.80
N VAL A 144 39.12 -6.04 -9.92
CA VAL A 144 40.20 -5.03 -9.96
C VAL A 144 41.48 -5.55 -9.30
N ASN A 145 41.38 -6.38 -8.25
CA ASN A 145 42.53 -6.82 -7.45
C ASN A 145 43.25 -8.07 -7.98
N ASP A 146 42.70 -8.74 -8.98
CA ASP A 146 43.19 -10.03 -9.48
C ASP A 146 43.92 -9.92 -10.83
N LEU A 147 44.29 -8.69 -11.22
CA LEU A 147 45.15 -8.43 -12.38
C LEU A 147 46.53 -7.95 -11.89
N PRO A 148 47.64 -8.42 -12.49
CA PRO A 148 48.97 -8.02 -12.07
C PRO A 148 49.14 -6.49 -12.12
N ASP A 149 49.71 -5.89 -11.08
CA ASP A 149 49.99 -4.44 -11.03
C ASP A 149 50.82 -3.97 -12.24
N GLU A 150 51.70 -4.83 -12.75
CA GLU A 150 52.48 -4.61 -13.96
C GLU A 150 51.59 -4.43 -15.20
N PHE A 151 50.50 -5.19 -15.32
CA PHE A 151 49.54 -5.08 -16.41
C PHE A 151 48.78 -3.74 -16.37
N LEU A 152 48.27 -3.35 -15.19
CA LEU A 152 47.57 -2.07 -15.01
C LEU A 152 48.49 -0.86 -15.22
N SER A 153 49.74 -0.97 -14.78
CA SER A 153 50.78 0.04 -15.00
C SER A 153 51.08 0.18 -16.49
N LYS A 154 51.19 -0.93 -17.22
CA LYS A 154 51.46 -0.92 -18.66
C LYS A 154 50.34 -0.28 -19.47
N ILE A 155 49.07 -0.54 -19.11
CA ILE A 155 47.92 0.14 -19.73
C ILE A 155 48.00 1.65 -19.53
N SER A 156 48.35 2.09 -18.32
CA SER A 156 48.46 3.51 -17.98
C SER A 156 49.59 4.21 -18.74
N GLU A 157 50.75 3.56 -18.88
CA GLU A 157 51.86 4.04 -19.71
C GLU A 157 51.44 4.22 -21.17
N LEU A 158 50.85 3.17 -21.76
CA LEU A 158 50.45 3.16 -23.17
C LEU A 158 49.42 4.26 -23.46
N LYS A 159 48.43 4.42 -22.58
CA LYS A 159 47.41 5.47 -22.68
C LYS A 159 48.00 6.88 -22.70
N ASN A 160 49.05 7.12 -21.90
CA ASN A 160 49.74 8.42 -21.85
C ASN A 160 50.63 8.67 -23.06
N LEU A 161 51.30 7.63 -23.57
CA LEU A 161 52.21 7.72 -24.71
C LEU A 161 51.49 8.00 -26.04
N ARG A 162 50.21 7.59 -26.17
CA ARG A 162 49.42 7.65 -27.42
C ARG A 162 50.13 7.03 -28.64
N ASP A 163 51.00 6.05 -28.39
CA ASP A 163 51.69 5.31 -29.43
C ASP A 163 50.83 4.12 -29.87
N PHE A 164 50.20 4.26 -31.04
CA PHE A 164 49.29 3.27 -31.60
C PHE A 164 49.98 1.93 -31.92
N ASP A 165 51.24 1.93 -32.34
CA ASP A 165 51.98 0.70 -32.65
C ASP A 165 52.24 -0.10 -31.38
N SER A 166 52.66 0.58 -30.31
CA SER A 166 52.86 -0.05 -29.01
C SER A 166 51.55 -0.54 -28.38
N MET A 167 50.45 0.21 -28.54
CA MET A 167 49.12 -0.22 -28.11
C MET A 167 48.66 -1.47 -28.87
N TYR A 168 48.83 -1.49 -30.20
CA TYR A 168 48.41 -2.60 -31.04
C TYR A 168 49.15 -3.87 -30.68
N LYS A 169 50.48 -3.78 -30.57
CA LYS A 169 51.32 -4.91 -30.22
C LYS A 169 50.95 -5.48 -28.84
N PHE A 170 50.69 -4.62 -27.87
CA PHE A 170 50.25 -5.04 -26.55
C PHE A 170 48.89 -5.77 -26.58
N LEU A 171 47.93 -5.26 -27.37
CA LEU A 171 46.62 -5.92 -27.55
C LEU A 171 46.74 -7.28 -28.25
N VAL A 172 47.64 -7.42 -29.23
CA VAL A 172 47.95 -8.71 -29.86
C VAL A 172 48.56 -9.68 -28.86
N GLU A 173 49.54 -9.24 -28.07
CA GLU A 173 50.22 -10.08 -27.07
C GLU A 173 49.25 -10.65 -26.01
N ILE A 174 48.26 -9.86 -25.57
CA ILE A 174 47.25 -10.36 -24.62
C ILE A 174 46.22 -11.26 -25.30
N SER A 175 45.90 -11.01 -26.57
CA SER A 175 45.01 -11.83 -27.38
C SER A 175 45.58 -13.21 -27.64
N GLU A 176 46.87 -13.29 -27.99
CA GLU A 176 47.59 -14.56 -28.22
C GLU A 176 47.67 -15.43 -26.95
N LYS A 177 47.70 -14.81 -25.77
CA LYS A 177 47.65 -15.51 -24.48
C LYS A 177 46.26 -16.04 -24.13
N GLY A 178 45.21 -15.63 -24.85
CA GLY A 178 43.83 -16.05 -24.62
C GLY A 178 43.22 -15.53 -23.32
N ASP A 179 43.82 -14.51 -22.70
CA ASP A 179 43.34 -13.96 -21.42
C ASP A 179 42.22 -12.94 -21.65
N LYS A 180 40.99 -13.48 -21.74
CA LYS A 180 39.77 -12.70 -21.96
C LYS A 180 39.55 -11.62 -20.89
N LYS A 181 40.01 -11.86 -19.65
CA LYS A 181 39.87 -10.91 -18.52
C LYS A 181 40.77 -9.68 -18.75
N MET A 182 42.01 -9.91 -19.17
CA MET A 182 42.94 -8.83 -19.55
C MET A 182 42.45 -8.03 -20.76
N MET A 183 41.93 -8.71 -21.79
CA MET A 183 41.37 -8.03 -22.98
C MET A 183 40.19 -7.13 -22.64
N LEU A 184 39.22 -7.64 -21.87
CA LEU A 184 38.07 -6.85 -21.42
C LEU A 184 38.52 -5.63 -20.60
N LYS A 185 39.53 -5.80 -19.73
CA LYS A 185 40.01 -4.68 -18.90
C LYS A 185 40.76 -3.61 -19.69
N ALA A 186 41.60 -4.01 -20.64
CA ALA A 186 42.27 -3.06 -21.54
C ALA A 186 41.26 -2.24 -22.33
N SER A 187 40.19 -2.90 -22.80
CA SER A 187 39.05 -2.25 -23.43
C SER A 187 38.36 -1.25 -22.49
N GLU A 188 37.93 -1.66 -21.28
CA GLU A 188 37.29 -0.74 -20.31
C GLU A 188 38.15 0.49 -19.97
N LEU A 189 39.47 0.33 -19.88
CA LEU A 189 40.40 1.40 -19.52
C LEU A 189 40.75 2.34 -20.68
N GLY A 190 40.23 2.07 -21.88
CA GLY A 190 40.27 2.97 -23.02
C GLY A 190 41.42 2.73 -24.01
N LEU A 191 42.01 1.53 -24.03
CA LEU A 191 42.93 1.11 -25.10
C LEU A 191 42.11 0.64 -26.31
N TYR A 192 41.61 1.60 -27.10
CA TYR A 192 40.98 1.31 -28.39
C TYR A 192 41.83 1.91 -29.52
N ILE A 193 41.98 1.16 -30.61
CA ILE A 193 42.58 1.67 -31.84
C ILE A 193 41.44 1.88 -32.83
N TRP A 194 41.27 3.13 -33.27
CA TRP A 194 40.34 3.49 -34.33
C TRP A 194 41.08 3.42 -35.66
N ASP A 195 40.77 2.42 -36.47
CA ASP A 195 41.23 2.36 -37.87
C ASP A 195 40.02 2.34 -38.80
N GLY A 196 39.50 3.53 -39.10
CA GLY A 196 38.61 3.82 -40.23
C GLY A 196 37.20 3.25 -40.21
N ASP A 197 37.03 1.95 -39.95
CA ASP A 197 35.77 1.22 -40.13
C ASP A 197 35.47 0.16 -39.04
N TYR A 198 36.44 -0.24 -38.20
CA TYR A 198 36.22 -1.21 -37.11
C TYR A 198 37.13 -0.94 -35.90
N THR A 199 36.74 -1.41 -34.71
CA THR A 199 37.67 -1.47 -33.57
C THR A 199 38.51 -2.74 -33.68
N LEU A 200 39.82 -2.66 -33.44
CA LEU A 200 40.70 -3.84 -33.50
C LEU A 200 40.33 -4.96 -32.50
N LEU A 201 39.54 -4.62 -31.47
CA LEU A 201 38.90 -5.59 -30.57
C LEU A 201 37.96 -6.56 -31.31
N ASP A 202 37.31 -6.12 -32.38
CA ASP A 202 36.42 -6.96 -33.19
C ASP A 202 37.19 -8.01 -34.01
N ARG A 203 38.45 -7.71 -34.40
CA ARG A 203 39.31 -8.65 -35.14
C ARG A 203 40.12 -9.60 -34.26
N ALA A 204 40.44 -9.18 -33.03
CA ALA A 204 41.19 -10.01 -32.09
C ALA A 204 40.34 -11.11 -31.42
N CYS A 205 39.00 -11.02 -31.52
CA CYS A 205 38.06 -11.98 -30.94
C CYS A 205 37.56 -13.07 -31.91
N GLU A 206 37.98 -13.06 -33.17
CA GLU A 206 37.74 -14.12 -34.17
C GLU A 206 38.86 -15.18 -34.15
#